data_AF-A0A7S2VC25-F1
#
_entry.id   AF-A0A7S2VC25-F1
#
_cell.length_a   1.000
_cell.length_b   1.000
_cell.length_c   1.000
_cell.angle_alpha   90.00
_cell.angle_beta   90.00
_cell.angle_gamma   90.00
#
_symmetry.space_group_name_H-M   'P 1'
#
loop_
_entity.id
_entity.type
_entity.pdbx_description
1 polymer ?
#
loop_
_entity_poly.entity_id
_entity_poly.type
_entity_poly.pdbx_seq_one_letter_code
_entity_poly.pdbx_strand_id
1 'polypeptide(L)'
;RKQEEMARLRKATGKTLPKMEGIDEGVLGQEWVEKTLEKAGAWPPKQLADSALANKTFAYKPNGGRVQQLKPMDHPAFRRCLCMTMGRLHSNLLNTHPELIKAGMNKAVDETYFKGSMEFRQRIALILDATLRIALTMQSYPLFGTLVETLAAFKIGCDPVDSKSLPWFNGTMARQYNTLPRLDIGQLSFEEAPPPAKQGEQPTPTPATPLTELVAGKSAVIVLPVDRKHAEAFTKVKLAQCQKQGIPPQIALQGYREAWWFLVRWQPTSSQVDNALEDIPRKFMDNLDAAVVQKFESTSAELRVRTAFPMMVQNIAQKSGAVKVRITAPKNPGTYKIVVAVKSSDFLGADQEQVIQIKVKEAPEEDVAVEEEDESKKEK
;
A
#
# COMPACT_ATOMS: atom_id res chain seq x y z
N ARG A 1 15.53 43.34 -5.90
CA ARG A 1 15.40 42.86 -4.51
C ARG A 1 15.65 41.35 -4.33
N LYS A 2 14.76 40.42 -4.72
CA LYS A 2 15.00 38.96 -4.60
C LYS A 2 16.23 38.47 -5.37
N GLN A 3 16.46 38.99 -6.58
CA GLN A 3 17.64 38.66 -7.40
C GLN A 3 18.96 39.14 -6.76
N GLU A 4 18.96 40.30 -6.10
CA GLU A 4 20.16 40.87 -5.45
C GLU A 4 20.48 40.14 -4.13
N GLU A 5 19.46 39.78 -3.36
CA GLU A 5 19.58 39.01 -2.13
C GLU A 5 20.12 37.59 -2.41
N MET A 6 19.66 36.98 -3.50
CA MET A 6 20.17 35.71 -4.02
C MET A 6 21.58 35.82 -4.60
N ALA A 7 21.92 36.91 -5.29
CA ALA A 7 23.29 37.16 -5.77
C ALA A 7 24.30 37.28 -4.61
N ARG A 8 23.86 37.84 -3.48
CA ARG A 8 24.65 37.94 -2.24
C ARG A 8 24.83 36.57 -1.58
N LEU A 9 23.80 35.72 -1.58
CA LEU A 9 23.86 34.32 -1.14
C LEU A 9 24.74 33.45 -2.03
N ARG A 10 24.71 33.65 -3.37
CA ARG A 10 25.57 32.99 -4.37
C ARG A 10 27.05 33.19 -4.07
N LYS A 11 27.43 34.39 -3.62
CA LYS A 11 28.81 34.75 -3.31
C LYS A 11 29.29 34.21 -1.95
N ALA A 12 28.36 34.03 -1.00
CA ALA A 12 28.71 33.68 0.39
C ALA A 12 28.84 32.17 0.67
N THR A 13 28.22 31.30 -0.12
CA THR A 13 28.01 29.89 0.27
C THR A 13 28.85 28.86 -0.50
N GLY A 14 29.49 29.23 -1.62
CA GLY A 14 30.32 28.33 -2.43
C GLY A 14 29.60 27.09 -3.01
N LYS A 15 28.30 26.93 -2.74
CA LYS A 15 27.45 25.87 -3.26
C LYS A 15 26.65 26.44 -4.42
N THR A 16 26.72 25.79 -5.58
CA THR A 16 25.80 26.06 -6.68
C THR A 16 24.36 25.86 -6.18
N LEU A 17 23.58 26.95 -6.13
CA LEU A 17 22.16 26.87 -5.79
C LEU A 17 21.46 25.98 -6.84
N PRO A 18 20.48 25.16 -6.42
CA PRO A 18 19.66 24.41 -7.36
C PRO A 18 18.99 25.38 -8.34
N LYS A 19 18.98 25.01 -9.62
CA LYS A 19 18.26 25.77 -10.64
C LYS A 19 16.76 25.76 -10.32
N MET A 20 16.08 26.87 -10.59
CA MET A 20 14.65 27.02 -10.31
C MET A 20 13.87 27.51 -11.53
N GLU A 21 12.72 26.89 -11.78
CA GLU A 21 11.80 27.35 -12.82
C GLU A 21 11.25 28.75 -12.48
N GLY A 22 11.08 29.59 -13.50
CA GLY A 22 10.65 30.98 -13.35
C GLY A 22 11.76 31.94 -12.85
N ILE A 23 12.95 31.43 -12.55
CA ILE A 23 14.13 32.23 -12.16
C ILE A 23 15.26 32.03 -13.17
N ASP A 24 15.60 30.78 -13.47
CA ASP A 24 16.68 30.41 -14.38
C ASP A 24 16.11 30.03 -15.76
N GLU A 25 16.76 30.49 -16.82
CA GLU A 25 16.28 30.31 -18.19
C GLU A 25 16.31 28.83 -18.63
N GLY A 26 15.23 28.38 -19.27
CA GLY A 26 15.11 27.04 -19.83
C GLY A 26 14.99 25.92 -18.79
N VAL A 27 14.73 26.25 -17.51
CA VAL A 27 14.58 25.28 -16.43
C VAL A 27 13.13 24.82 -16.34
N LEU A 28 12.92 23.51 -16.37
CA LEU A 28 11.59 22.89 -16.25
C LEU A 28 11.29 22.53 -14.80
N GLY A 29 10.08 22.82 -14.33
CA GLY A 29 9.65 22.56 -12.97
C GLY A 29 8.14 22.30 -12.87
N GLN A 30 7.52 22.84 -11.82
CA GLN A 30 6.09 22.65 -11.54
C GLN A 30 5.19 23.19 -12.65
N GLU A 31 5.44 24.39 -13.18
CA GLU A 31 4.63 25.02 -14.22
C GLU A 31 4.66 24.20 -15.50
N TRP A 32 5.84 23.70 -15.89
CA TRP A 32 5.96 22.80 -17.02
C TRP A 32 5.15 21.51 -16.82
N VAL A 33 5.19 20.92 -15.61
CA VAL A 33 4.38 19.73 -15.31
C VAL A 33 2.89 20.05 -15.41
N GLU A 34 2.42 21.15 -14.81
CA GLU A 34 1.01 21.56 -14.88
C GLU A 34 0.55 21.76 -16.33
N LYS A 35 1.34 22.48 -17.15
CA LYS A 35 1.04 22.69 -18.58
C LYS A 35 1.01 21.39 -19.37
N THR A 36 1.91 20.45 -19.07
CA THR A 36 1.96 19.15 -19.77
C THR A 36 0.75 18.29 -19.40
N LEU A 37 0.35 18.30 -18.13
CA LEU A 37 -0.84 17.61 -17.67
C LEU A 37 -2.13 18.26 -18.19
N GLU A 38 -2.17 19.58 -18.30
CA GLU A 38 -3.30 20.33 -18.86
C GLU A 38 -3.53 19.97 -20.33
N LYS A 39 -2.46 19.91 -21.13
CA LYS A 39 -2.53 19.43 -22.54
C LYS A 39 -3.09 18.01 -22.65
N ALA A 40 -2.84 17.16 -21.65
CA ALA A 40 -3.38 15.81 -21.57
C ALA A 40 -4.78 15.73 -20.95
N GLY A 41 -5.37 16.86 -20.54
CA GLY A 41 -6.68 16.92 -19.88
C GLY A 41 -6.68 16.37 -18.45
N ALA A 42 -5.50 16.23 -17.83
CA ALA A 42 -5.28 15.70 -16.49
C ALA A 42 -5.10 16.79 -15.42
N TRP A 43 -5.01 18.06 -15.82
CA TRP A 43 -4.92 19.21 -14.92
C TRP A 43 -5.92 20.31 -15.32
N PRO A 44 -6.64 20.93 -14.36
CA PRO A 44 -6.70 20.59 -12.93
C PRO A 44 -7.32 19.19 -12.71
N PRO A 45 -7.10 18.55 -11.53
CA PRO A 45 -7.65 17.23 -11.25
C PRO A 45 -9.18 17.29 -11.23
N LYS A 46 -9.86 16.62 -12.17
CA LYS A 46 -11.33 16.65 -12.28
C LYS A 46 -12.00 16.11 -11.02
N GLN A 47 -11.42 15.05 -10.46
CA GLN A 47 -11.89 14.39 -9.25
C GLN A 47 -11.84 15.29 -8.01
N LEU A 48 -11.08 16.39 -8.05
CA LEU A 48 -11.04 17.33 -6.93
C LEU A 48 -12.40 18.00 -6.72
N ALA A 49 -13.12 18.32 -7.81
CA ALA A 49 -14.42 18.98 -7.75
C ALA A 49 -15.49 18.12 -7.05
N ASP A 50 -15.42 16.80 -7.24
CA ASP A 50 -16.36 15.83 -6.65
C ASP A 50 -15.87 15.27 -5.31
N SER A 51 -14.70 15.72 -4.84
CA SER A 51 -14.10 15.22 -3.60
C SER A 51 -14.60 15.96 -2.36
N ALA A 52 -14.44 15.32 -1.19
CA ALA A 52 -14.66 15.95 0.11
C ALA A 52 -13.76 17.17 0.37
N LEU A 53 -12.76 17.43 -0.49
CA LEU A 53 -11.86 18.58 -0.38
C LEU A 53 -12.34 19.80 -1.17
N ALA A 54 -13.29 19.65 -2.10
CA ALA A 54 -13.71 20.71 -3.02
C ALA A 54 -14.16 21.99 -2.29
N ASN A 55 -14.89 21.79 -1.18
CA ASN A 55 -15.48 22.86 -0.38
C ASN A 55 -14.67 23.20 0.88
N LYS A 56 -13.52 22.54 1.11
CA LYS A 56 -12.67 22.82 2.27
C LYS A 56 -11.76 24.01 1.99
N THR A 57 -11.49 24.78 3.03
CA THR A 57 -10.49 25.85 3.01
C THR A 57 -9.35 25.53 3.97
N PHE A 58 -8.16 26.02 3.63
CA PHE A 58 -6.94 25.78 4.36
C PHE A 58 -6.28 27.11 4.71
N ALA A 59 -5.80 27.21 5.95
CA ALA A 59 -5.11 28.39 6.44
C ALA A 59 -3.77 28.56 5.71
N TYR A 60 -3.59 29.71 5.07
CA TYR A 60 -2.35 30.11 4.40
C TYR A 60 -1.90 31.47 4.90
N LYS A 61 -0.65 31.58 5.34
CA LYS A 61 -0.06 32.86 5.74
C LYS A 61 1.04 33.22 4.75
N PRO A 62 0.81 34.14 3.80
CA PRO A 62 1.89 34.65 2.96
C PRO A 62 2.92 35.40 3.81
N ASN A 63 4.18 35.44 3.36
CA ASN A 63 5.25 36.10 4.11
C ASN A 63 4.90 37.56 4.45
N GLY A 64 4.84 37.87 5.75
CA GLY A 64 4.47 39.19 6.26
C GLY A 64 2.98 39.56 6.17
N GLY A 65 2.13 38.66 5.70
CA GLY A 65 0.69 38.89 5.53
C GLY A 65 -0.19 38.31 6.65
N ARG A 66 -1.49 38.61 6.56
CA ARG A 66 -2.54 38.01 7.40
C ARG A 66 -2.86 36.59 6.94
N VAL A 67 -3.33 35.75 7.84
CA VAL A 67 -3.81 34.39 7.52
C VAL A 67 -5.04 34.50 6.61
N GLN A 68 -5.02 33.77 5.51
CA GLN A 68 -6.11 33.66 4.54
C GLN A 68 -6.64 32.22 4.55
N GLN A 69 -7.92 32.06 4.25
CA GLN A 69 -8.55 30.75 4.04
C GLN A 69 -8.67 30.53 2.54
N LEU A 70 -7.90 29.58 2.00
CA LEU A 70 -7.80 29.32 0.57
C LEU A 70 -8.35 27.93 0.23
N LYS A 71 -8.99 27.80 -0.94
CA LYS A 71 -9.38 26.49 -1.49
C LYS A 71 -8.14 25.70 -1.94
N PRO A 72 -8.22 24.37 -2.15
CA PRO A 72 -7.05 23.56 -2.50
C PRO A 72 -6.25 24.06 -3.71
N MET A 73 -6.92 24.52 -4.77
CA MET A 73 -6.25 25.00 -5.99
C MET A 73 -5.60 26.37 -5.85
N ASP A 74 -6.08 27.18 -4.90
CA ASP A 74 -5.59 28.52 -4.62
C ASP A 74 -4.46 28.51 -3.57
N HIS A 75 -4.40 27.46 -2.74
CA HIS A 75 -3.38 27.30 -1.71
C HIS A 75 -2.07 26.77 -2.34
N PRO A 76 -0.94 27.51 -2.31
CA PRO A 76 0.27 27.15 -3.05
C PRO A 76 0.85 25.77 -2.69
N ALA A 77 0.91 25.42 -1.39
CA ALA A 77 1.40 24.10 -0.96
C ALA A 77 0.47 22.96 -1.37
N PHE A 78 -0.85 23.13 -1.25
CA PHE A 78 -1.84 22.14 -1.68
C PHE A 78 -1.82 21.93 -3.19
N ARG A 79 -1.80 23.01 -3.98
CA ARG A 79 -1.63 22.94 -5.44
C ARG A 79 -0.36 22.19 -5.82
N ARG A 80 0.76 22.44 -5.13
CA ARG A 80 2.02 21.71 -5.35
C ARG A 80 1.88 20.21 -5.05
N CYS A 81 1.27 19.84 -3.92
CA CYS A 81 1.00 18.43 -3.59
C CYS A 81 0.07 17.75 -4.61
N LEU A 82 -0.97 18.46 -5.07
CA LEU A 82 -1.87 17.99 -6.13
C LEU A 82 -1.10 17.80 -7.45
N CYS A 83 -0.26 18.75 -7.84
CA CYS A 83 0.58 18.65 -9.02
C CYS A 83 1.56 17.46 -8.92
N MET A 84 2.20 17.25 -7.76
CA MET A 84 3.06 16.08 -7.53
C MET A 84 2.27 14.77 -7.62
N THR A 85 1.04 14.74 -7.09
CA THR A 85 0.16 13.57 -7.16
C THR A 85 -0.24 13.27 -8.61
N MET A 86 -0.74 14.27 -9.34
CA MET A 86 -1.13 14.10 -10.74
C MET A 86 0.06 13.77 -11.64
N GLY A 87 1.20 14.43 -11.43
CA GLY A 87 2.43 14.11 -12.12
C GLY A 87 2.88 12.68 -11.84
N ARG A 88 2.68 12.18 -10.61
CA ARG A 88 2.95 10.77 -10.30
C ARG A 88 2.00 9.84 -11.06
N LEU A 89 0.69 10.08 -11.02
CA LEU A 89 -0.31 9.25 -11.69
C LEU A 89 -0.19 9.28 -13.23
N HIS A 90 0.53 10.26 -13.79
CA HIS A 90 0.82 10.37 -15.22
C HIS A 90 2.33 10.26 -15.49
N SER A 91 3.03 9.42 -14.72
CA SER A 91 4.49 9.29 -14.84
C SER A 91 4.92 8.79 -16.21
N ASN A 92 4.09 7.99 -16.89
CA ASN A 92 4.34 7.54 -18.25
C ASN A 92 4.42 8.71 -19.24
N LEU A 93 3.51 9.67 -19.13
CA LEU A 93 3.47 10.89 -19.94
C LEU A 93 4.69 11.78 -19.68
N LEU A 94 5.00 12.03 -18.40
CA LEU A 94 6.04 12.98 -18.02
C LEU A 94 7.45 12.42 -18.22
N ASN A 95 7.73 11.20 -17.74
CA ASN A 95 9.09 10.65 -17.73
C ASN A 95 9.60 10.27 -19.12
N THR A 96 8.71 10.14 -20.10
CA THR A 96 9.07 9.88 -21.50
C THR A 96 9.02 11.14 -22.36
N HIS A 97 8.66 12.30 -21.80
CA HIS A 97 8.52 13.53 -22.55
C HIS A 97 9.89 14.03 -23.06
N PRO A 98 10.07 14.29 -24.37
CA PRO A 98 11.36 14.68 -24.95
C PRO A 98 11.98 15.92 -24.29
N GLU A 99 11.16 16.92 -23.96
CA GLU A 99 11.63 18.14 -23.28
C GLU A 99 12.24 17.84 -21.90
N LEU A 100 11.60 16.98 -21.11
CA LEU A 100 12.11 16.62 -19.77
C LEU A 100 13.39 15.81 -19.87
N ILE A 101 13.48 14.89 -20.83
CA ILE A 101 14.70 14.11 -21.10
C ILE A 101 15.86 15.06 -21.46
N LYS A 102 15.62 16.00 -22.39
CA LYS A 102 16.62 16.99 -22.80
C LYS A 102 17.02 17.91 -21.64
N ALA A 103 16.06 18.39 -20.86
CA ALA A 103 16.32 19.21 -19.69
C ALA A 103 17.13 18.46 -18.63
N GLY A 104 16.83 17.18 -18.38
CA GLY A 104 17.59 16.32 -17.49
C GLY A 104 19.06 16.17 -17.92
N MET A 105 19.31 15.90 -19.21
CA MET A 105 20.67 15.82 -19.76
C MET A 105 21.45 17.14 -19.60
N ASN A 106 20.76 18.27 -19.69
CA ASN A 106 21.36 19.60 -19.56
C ASN A 106 21.39 20.13 -18.11
N LYS A 107 21.00 19.31 -17.12
CA LYS A 107 20.82 19.73 -15.71
C LYS A 107 19.99 21.02 -15.61
N ALA A 108 18.91 21.09 -16.38
CA ALA A 108 17.98 22.22 -16.50
C ALA A 108 16.60 21.83 -15.93
N VAL A 109 16.61 21.18 -14.78
CA VAL A 109 15.40 20.78 -14.04
C VAL A 109 15.39 21.47 -12.69
N ASP A 110 14.20 21.88 -12.25
CA ASP A 110 14.00 22.46 -10.93
C ASP A 110 14.11 21.36 -9.87
N GLU A 111 15.27 21.30 -9.22
CA GLU A 111 15.53 20.28 -8.21
C GLU A 111 14.59 20.42 -7.01
N THR A 112 14.09 21.62 -6.69
CA THR A 112 13.15 21.81 -5.58
C THR A 112 11.83 21.08 -5.83
N TYR A 113 11.38 21.07 -7.09
CA TYR A 113 10.18 20.36 -7.48
C TYR A 113 10.44 18.87 -7.62
N PHE A 114 11.42 18.46 -8.44
CA PHE A 114 11.62 17.04 -8.76
C PHE A 114 12.13 16.24 -7.56
N LYS A 115 13.06 16.78 -6.76
CA LYS A 115 13.47 16.15 -5.51
C LYS A 115 12.32 16.14 -4.50
N GLY A 116 11.60 17.26 -4.39
CA GLY A 116 10.42 17.36 -3.53
C GLY A 116 9.35 16.33 -3.88
N SER A 117 9.16 16.04 -5.17
CA SER A 117 8.23 15.01 -5.68
C SER A 117 8.67 13.60 -5.29
N MET A 118 9.97 13.31 -5.35
CA MET A 118 10.52 12.03 -4.86
C MET A 118 10.29 11.83 -3.35
N GLU A 119 10.55 12.86 -2.55
CA GLU A 119 10.31 12.83 -1.09
C GLU A 119 8.82 12.78 -0.75
N PHE A 120 7.98 13.48 -1.52
CA PHE A 120 6.53 13.41 -1.41
C PHE A 120 6.02 11.97 -1.62
N ARG A 121 6.53 11.28 -2.64
CA ARG A 121 6.16 9.88 -2.92
C ARG A 121 6.39 8.97 -1.72
N GLN A 122 7.55 9.07 -1.07
CA GLN A 122 7.86 8.25 0.10
C GLN A 122 6.90 8.52 1.26
N ARG A 123 6.60 9.80 1.52
CA ARG A 123 5.67 10.19 2.59
C ARG A 123 4.24 9.72 2.34
N ILE A 124 3.74 9.87 1.12
CA ILE A 124 2.38 9.41 0.78
C ILE A 124 2.27 7.88 0.86
N ALA A 125 3.28 7.15 0.40
CA ALA A 125 3.28 5.69 0.53
C ALA A 125 3.18 5.25 2.01
N LEU A 126 3.94 5.89 2.91
CA LEU A 126 3.86 5.61 4.35
C LEU A 126 2.47 5.90 4.94
N ILE A 127 1.81 6.98 4.51
CA ILE A 127 0.46 7.33 4.96
C ILE A 127 -0.56 6.31 4.45
N LEU A 128 -0.46 5.90 3.19
CA LEU A 128 -1.33 4.86 2.62
C LEU A 128 -1.14 3.52 3.33
N ASP A 129 0.10 3.12 3.60
CA ASP A 129 0.42 1.92 4.39
C ASP A 129 -0.16 2.00 5.81
N ALA A 130 -0.08 3.16 6.46
CA ALA A 130 -0.69 3.36 7.77
C ALA A 130 -2.23 3.23 7.72
N THR A 131 -2.85 3.69 6.63
CA THR A 131 -4.30 3.62 6.42
C THR A 131 -4.80 2.19 6.22
N LEU A 132 -3.96 1.27 5.73
CA LEU A 132 -4.32 -0.16 5.65
C LEU A 132 -4.62 -0.76 7.03
N ARG A 133 -3.94 -0.29 8.09
CA ARG A 133 -4.24 -0.69 9.47
C ARG A 133 -5.63 -0.26 9.88
N ILE A 134 -6.04 0.94 9.48
CA ILE A 134 -7.39 1.45 9.73
C ILE A 134 -8.42 0.56 9.03
N ALA A 135 -8.20 0.25 7.75
CA ALA A 135 -9.10 -0.64 7.00
C ALA A 135 -9.22 -2.03 7.64
N LEU A 136 -8.13 -2.58 8.19
CA LEU A 136 -8.15 -3.83 8.94
C LEU A 136 -8.90 -3.71 10.27
N THR A 137 -8.67 -2.66 11.05
CA THR A 137 -9.41 -2.39 12.30
C THR A 137 -10.91 -2.29 12.04
N MET A 138 -11.29 -1.67 10.93
CA MET A 138 -12.69 -1.57 10.47
C MET A 138 -13.19 -2.83 9.78
N GLN A 139 -12.34 -3.86 9.67
CA GLN A 139 -12.60 -5.13 9.00
C GLN A 139 -13.14 -4.95 7.57
N SER A 140 -12.77 -3.90 6.84
CA SER A 140 -13.40 -3.57 5.56
C SER A 140 -12.59 -4.05 4.37
N TYR A 141 -13.03 -5.14 3.71
CA TYR A 141 -12.38 -5.63 2.49
C TYR A 141 -12.38 -4.61 1.34
N PRO A 142 -13.52 -3.94 1.02
CA PRO A 142 -13.54 -2.98 -0.08
C PRO A 142 -12.57 -1.81 0.16
N LEU A 143 -12.52 -1.28 1.39
CA LEU A 143 -11.59 -0.21 1.74
C LEU A 143 -10.14 -0.69 1.65
N PHE A 144 -9.83 -1.87 2.19
CA PHE A 144 -8.48 -2.44 2.13
C PHE A 144 -8.03 -2.66 0.69
N GLY A 145 -8.88 -3.28 -0.14
CA GLY A 145 -8.62 -3.50 -1.57
C GLY A 145 -8.36 -2.20 -2.31
N THR A 146 -9.21 -1.20 -2.11
CA THR A 146 -9.07 0.13 -2.72
C THR A 146 -7.75 0.80 -2.32
N LEU A 147 -7.34 0.69 -1.06
CA LEU A 147 -6.09 1.27 -0.57
C LEU A 147 -4.86 0.56 -1.16
N VAL A 148 -4.88 -0.77 -1.27
CA VAL A 148 -3.79 -1.54 -1.90
C VAL A 148 -3.65 -1.18 -3.38
N GLU A 149 -4.78 -1.09 -4.10
CA GLU A 149 -4.80 -0.70 -5.51
C GLU A 149 -4.34 0.75 -5.70
N THR A 150 -4.76 1.67 -4.83
CA THR A 150 -4.31 3.07 -4.83
C THR A 150 -2.81 3.15 -4.59
N LEU A 151 -2.29 2.38 -3.64
CA LEU A 151 -0.85 2.31 -3.36
C LEU A 151 -0.08 1.76 -4.55
N ALA A 152 -0.56 0.69 -5.19
CA ALA A 152 0.04 0.13 -6.40
C ALA A 152 0.06 1.15 -7.54
N ALA A 153 -1.08 1.77 -7.84
CA ALA A 153 -1.20 2.77 -8.89
C ALA A 153 -0.28 3.98 -8.62
N PHE A 154 -0.19 4.45 -7.39
CA PHE A 154 0.72 5.52 -6.99
C PHE A 154 2.19 5.08 -7.08
N LYS A 155 2.54 3.86 -6.63
CA LYS A 155 3.92 3.33 -6.72
C LYS A 155 4.34 3.01 -8.15
N ILE A 156 3.42 2.71 -9.06
CA ILE A 156 3.72 2.45 -10.47
C ILE A 156 3.74 3.76 -11.25
N GLY A 157 2.82 4.66 -10.93
CA GLY A 157 2.68 5.98 -11.53
C GLY A 157 1.69 5.99 -12.69
N CYS A 158 0.51 5.42 -12.46
CA CYS A 158 -0.61 5.35 -13.40
C CYS A 158 -1.93 5.66 -12.69
N ASP A 159 -2.96 6.03 -13.44
CA ASP A 159 -4.33 6.19 -12.92
C ASP A 159 -4.99 4.81 -12.74
N PRO A 160 -5.47 4.44 -11.53
CA PRO A 160 -6.13 3.15 -11.33
C PRO A 160 -7.47 3.01 -12.07
N VAL A 161 -8.10 4.12 -12.48
CA VAL A 161 -9.42 4.13 -13.16
C VAL A 161 -9.27 4.05 -14.69
N ASP A 162 -8.08 4.35 -15.22
CA ASP A 162 -7.85 4.28 -16.67
C ASP A 162 -7.73 2.83 -17.15
N SER A 163 -8.67 2.43 -18.01
CA SER A 163 -8.67 1.14 -18.72
C SER A 163 -7.37 0.81 -19.46
N LYS A 164 -6.55 1.83 -19.81
CA LYS A 164 -5.27 1.65 -20.50
C LYS A 164 -4.10 1.37 -19.56
N SER A 165 -4.24 1.61 -18.25
CA SER A 165 -3.17 1.46 -17.27
C SER A 165 -2.66 0.03 -17.17
N LEU A 166 -3.56 -0.96 -17.05
CA LEU A 166 -3.17 -2.36 -16.94
C LEU A 166 -2.51 -2.90 -18.23
N PRO A 167 -3.07 -2.69 -19.44
CA PRO A 167 -2.38 -3.05 -20.69
C PRO A 167 -1.00 -2.40 -20.84
N TRP A 168 -0.87 -1.12 -20.53
CA TRP A 168 0.42 -0.42 -20.56
C TRP A 168 1.43 -1.01 -19.58
N PHE A 169 1.00 -1.28 -18.34
CA PHE A 169 1.84 -1.88 -17.31
C PHE A 169 2.31 -3.28 -17.73
N ASN A 170 1.40 -4.13 -18.18
CA ASN A 170 1.72 -5.48 -18.66
C ASN A 170 2.67 -5.43 -19.85
N GLY A 171 2.44 -4.54 -20.83
CA GLY A 171 3.34 -4.35 -21.97
C GLY A 171 4.74 -3.87 -21.56
N THR A 172 4.83 -3.03 -20.52
CA THR A 172 6.11 -2.58 -19.97
C THR A 172 6.83 -3.71 -19.25
N MET A 173 6.14 -4.49 -18.44
CA MET A 173 6.71 -5.66 -17.75
C MET A 173 7.18 -6.73 -18.74
N ALA A 174 6.38 -7.04 -19.76
CA ALA A 174 6.75 -7.97 -20.81
C ALA A 174 7.99 -7.51 -21.59
N ARG A 175 8.08 -6.23 -21.99
CA ARG A 175 9.26 -5.70 -22.68
C ARG A 175 10.51 -5.68 -21.81
N GLN A 176 10.38 -5.30 -20.54
CA GLN A 176 11.53 -5.10 -19.66
C GLN A 176 12.04 -6.41 -19.04
N TYR A 177 11.12 -7.31 -18.69
CA TYR A 177 11.41 -8.51 -17.91
C TYR A 177 11.01 -9.80 -18.61
N ASN A 178 10.36 -9.76 -19.77
CA ASN A 178 9.85 -10.93 -20.48
C ASN A 178 8.93 -11.82 -19.62
N THR A 179 8.22 -11.22 -18.66
CA THR A 179 7.28 -11.90 -17.78
C THR A 179 6.35 -10.89 -17.10
N LEU A 180 5.22 -11.37 -16.59
CA LEU A 180 4.33 -10.59 -15.73
C LEU A 180 4.59 -10.93 -14.26
N PRO A 181 4.59 -9.94 -13.37
CA PRO A 181 4.78 -10.17 -11.94
C PRO A 181 3.52 -10.79 -11.34
N ARG A 182 3.56 -12.11 -11.12
CA ARG A 182 2.46 -12.93 -10.63
C ARG A 182 3.01 -13.96 -9.64
N LEU A 183 2.23 -14.21 -8.58
CA LEU A 183 2.45 -15.37 -7.73
C LEU A 183 1.76 -16.58 -8.35
N ASP A 184 2.39 -17.75 -8.29
CA ASP A 184 1.68 -19.01 -8.24
C ASP A 184 1.32 -19.29 -6.79
N ILE A 185 0.07 -19.61 -6.53
CA ILE A 185 -0.38 -19.95 -5.20
C ILE A 185 -0.74 -21.42 -5.22
N GLY A 186 0.00 -22.22 -4.45
CA GLY A 186 -0.24 -23.64 -4.29
C GLY A 186 -1.52 -23.92 -3.49
N GLN A 187 -1.76 -25.21 -3.26
CA GLN A 187 -2.93 -25.65 -2.50
C GLN A 187 -2.87 -25.13 -1.05
N LEU A 188 -3.94 -24.47 -0.63
CA LEU A 188 -4.13 -23.97 0.73
C LEU A 188 -4.30 -25.16 1.69
N SER A 189 -3.56 -25.16 2.79
CA SER A 189 -3.70 -26.11 3.89
C SER A 189 -3.73 -25.42 5.26
N PHE A 190 -4.05 -26.18 6.31
CA PHE A 190 -4.08 -25.70 7.69
C PHE A 190 -3.07 -26.46 8.54
N GLU A 191 -2.43 -25.76 9.46
CA GLU A 191 -1.57 -26.31 10.49
C GLU A 191 -2.06 -25.84 11.86
N GLU A 192 -1.80 -26.63 12.90
CA GLU A 192 -2.02 -26.21 14.28
C GLU A 192 -1.16 -24.97 14.62
N ALA A 193 -1.76 -23.98 15.28
CA ALA A 193 -1.01 -22.80 15.66
C ALA A 193 -0.06 -23.14 16.81
N PRO A 194 1.25 -22.82 16.70
CA PRO A 194 2.14 -23.02 17.82
C PRO A 194 1.69 -22.15 19.00
N PRO A 195 1.84 -22.64 20.25
CA PRO A 195 1.47 -21.89 21.43
C PRO A 195 2.17 -20.52 21.41
N PRO A 196 1.53 -19.46 21.94
CA PRO A 196 2.16 -18.14 22.02
C PRO A 196 3.47 -18.27 22.79
N ALA A 197 4.56 -17.82 22.19
CA ALA A 197 5.86 -17.82 22.85
C ALA A 197 5.80 -16.95 24.11
N LYS A 198 6.22 -17.49 25.26
CA LYS A 198 6.39 -16.70 26.47
C LYS A 198 7.49 -15.66 26.23
N GLN A 199 7.34 -14.46 26.78
CA GLN A 199 8.34 -13.40 26.61
C GLN A 199 9.73 -13.90 27.02
N GLY A 200 10.66 -13.95 26.06
CA GLY A 200 12.05 -14.38 26.27
C GLY A 200 12.38 -15.82 25.84
N GLU A 201 11.39 -16.64 25.49
CA GLU A 201 11.63 -18.00 24.99
C GLU A 201 11.64 -18.04 23.46
N GLN A 202 12.62 -18.74 22.87
CA GLN A 202 12.55 -19.10 21.45
C GLN A 202 11.42 -20.13 21.28
N PRO A 203 10.52 -19.95 20.30
CA PRO A 203 9.48 -20.92 20.03
C PRO A 203 10.13 -22.27 19.72
N THR A 204 9.83 -23.27 20.53
CA THR A 204 10.23 -24.65 20.24
C THR A 204 9.58 -25.07 18.91
N PRO A 205 10.35 -25.64 17.97
CA PRO A 205 9.79 -26.12 16.71
C PRO A 205 8.92 -27.35 16.98
N THR A 206 7.65 -27.12 17.29
CA THR A 206 6.64 -28.19 17.30
C THR A 206 6.43 -28.64 15.85
N PRO A 207 6.47 -29.94 15.54
CA PRO A 207 6.18 -30.44 14.20
C PRO A 207 4.77 -30.00 13.79
N ALA A 208 4.66 -29.44 12.59
CA ALA A 208 3.40 -28.94 12.06
C ALA A 208 2.44 -30.11 11.78
N THR A 209 1.33 -30.16 12.50
CA THR A 209 0.26 -31.14 12.27
C THR A 209 -0.75 -30.55 11.28
N PRO A 210 -0.96 -31.17 10.11
CA PRO A 210 -1.96 -30.70 9.16
C PRO A 210 -3.37 -30.89 9.74
N LEU A 211 -4.22 -29.87 9.59
CA LEU A 211 -5.61 -29.89 10.05
C LEU A 211 -6.56 -30.08 8.88
N THR A 212 -7.51 -31.00 9.04
CA THR A 212 -8.65 -31.20 8.13
C THR A 212 -9.90 -30.48 8.60
N GLU A 213 -9.95 -30.13 9.89
CA GLU A 213 -11.04 -29.44 10.56
C GLU A 213 -10.47 -28.44 11.57
N LEU A 214 -11.23 -27.39 11.89
CA LEU A 214 -10.87 -26.41 12.92
C LEU A 214 -11.72 -26.62 14.17
N VAL A 215 -11.22 -26.19 15.33
CA VAL A 215 -11.98 -26.13 16.58
C VAL A 215 -12.42 -24.70 16.81
N ALA A 216 -13.70 -24.51 17.14
CA ALA A 216 -14.31 -23.20 17.35
C ALA A 216 -13.51 -22.36 18.36
N GLY A 217 -13.23 -21.10 18.02
CA GLY A 217 -12.47 -20.18 18.86
C GLY A 217 -10.97 -20.46 19.00
N LYS A 218 -10.45 -21.60 18.53
CA LYS A 218 -9.02 -21.92 18.60
C LYS A 218 -8.25 -21.30 17.44
N SER A 219 -6.97 -21.00 17.69
CA SER A 219 -6.05 -20.48 16.67
C SER A 219 -5.57 -21.60 15.74
N ALA A 220 -5.46 -21.27 14.45
CA ALA A 220 -4.86 -22.12 13.42
C ALA A 220 -3.93 -21.30 12.51
N VAL A 221 -3.17 -21.96 11.66
CA VAL A 221 -2.31 -21.33 10.66
C VAL A 221 -2.73 -21.79 9.27
N ILE A 222 -3.12 -20.84 8.42
CA ILE A 222 -3.25 -21.07 6.98
C ILE A 222 -1.84 -21.12 6.38
N VAL A 223 -1.55 -22.16 5.61
CA VAL A 223 -0.31 -22.29 4.86
C VAL A 223 -0.60 -22.21 3.37
N LEU A 224 0.06 -21.26 2.72
CA LEU A 224 -0.06 -21.00 1.29
C LEU A 224 1.34 -21.11 0.68
N PRO A 225 1.66 -22.21 -0.02
CA PRO A 225 2.85 -22.29 -0.85
C PRO A 225 2.78 -21.20 -1.92
N VAL A 226 3.88 -20.48 -2.13
CA VAL A 226 3.95 -19.38 -3.08
C VAL A 226 5.19 -19.49 -3.95
N ASP A 227 5.00 -19.34 -5.26
CA ASP A 227 6.08 -19.26 -6.23
C ASP A 227 6.04 -17.92 -6.98
N ARG A 228 7.16 -17.19 -6.95
CA ARG A 228 7.35 -15.93 -7.66
C ARG A 228 7.83 -16.21 -9.08
N LYS A 229 6.89 -16.35 -10.02
CA LYS A 229 7.17 -16.66 -11.44
C LYS A 229 8.11 -15.63 -12.11
N HIS A 230 8.15 -14.40 -11.60
CA HIS A 230 8.98 -13.32 -12.12
C HIS A 230 10.35 -13.16 -11.45
N ALA A 231 10.62 -13.83 -10.32
CA ALA A 231 11.80 -13.56 -9.50
C ALA A 231 13.12 -13.69 -10.27
N GLU A 232 13.27 -14.75 -11.07
CA GLU A 232 14.48 -15.01 -11.85
C GLU A 232 14.72 -13.95 -12.93
N ALA A 233 13.67 -13.64 -13.71
CA ALA A 233 13.76 -12.64 -14.77
C ALA A 233 14.05 -11.24 -14.20
N PHE A 234 13.41 -10.89 -13.08
CA PHE A 234 13.66 -9.63 -12.38
C PHE A 234 15.10 -9.53 -11.90
N THR A 235 15.60 -10.58 -11.26
CA THR A 235 16.99 -10.65 -10.78
C THR A 235 17.97 -10.48 -11.94
N LYS A 236 17.80 -11.23 -13.03
CA LYS A 236 18.67 -11.16 -14.22
C LYS A 236 18.75 -9.76 -14.80
N VAL A 237 17.60 -9.11 -15.01
CA VAL A 237 17.54 -7.75 -15.58
C VAL A 237 18.17 -6.73 -14.64
N LYS A 238 17.91 -6.82 -13.33
CA LYS A 238 18.50 -5.90 -12.35
C LYS A 238 20.01 -6.05 -12.26
N LEU A 239 20.53 -7.27 -12.25
CA LEU A 239 21.98 -7.51 -12.26
C LEU A 239 22.64 -6.93 -13.51
N ALA A 240 22.04 -7.11 -14.69
CA ALA A 240 22.54 -6.52 -15.93
C ALA A 240 22.53 -4.97 -15.89
N GLN A 241 21.49 -4.37 -15.28
CA GLN A 241 21.43 -2.92 -15.07
C GLN A 241 22.56 -2.43 -14.14
N CYS A 242 22.80 -3.12 -13.03
CA CYS A 242 23.89 -2.81 -12.10
C CYS A 242 25.26 -2.86 -12.78
N GLN A 243 25.51 -3.92 -13.56
CA GLN A 243 26.74 -4.06 -14.33
C GLN A 243 26.93 -2.92 -15.33
N LYS A 244 25.88 -2.59 -16.10
CA LYS A 244 25.92 -1.48 -17.07
C LYS A 244 26.17 -0.12 -16.40
N GLN A 245 25.69 0.07 -15.17
CA GLN A 245 25.84 1.32 -14.41
C GLN A 245 27.12 1.35 -13.55
N GLY A 246 27.88 0.26 -13.48
CA GLY A 246 29.04 0.15 -12.59
C GLY A 246 28.68 0.18 -11.11
N ILE A 247 27.44 -0.14 -10.75
CA ILE A 247 26.96 -0.10 -9.36
C ILE A 247 27.07 -1.52 -8.76
N PRO A 248 27.69 -1.71 -7.59
CA PRO A 248 27.71 -3.00 -6.92
C PRO A 248 26.30 -3.54 -6.68
N PRO A 249 25.96 -4.77 -7.12
CA PRO A 249 24.63 -5.35 -6.95
C PRO A 249 24.14 -5.36 -5.51
N GLN A 250 25.02 -5.58 -4.54
CA GLN A 250 24.68 -5.60 -3.11
C GLN A 250 24.06 -4.28 -2.66
N ILE A 251 24.60 -3.15 -3.13
CA ILE A 251 24.10 -1.81 -2.81
C ILE A 251 22.78 -1.55 -3.54
N ALA A 252 22.73 -1.86 -4.84
CA ALA A 252 21.56 -1.60 -5.67
C ALA A 252 20.33 -2.45 -5.25
N LEU A 253 20.54 -3.69 -4.80
CA LEU A 253 19.49 -4.63 -4.46
C LEU A 253 19.07 -4.59 -2.98
N GLN A 254 19.86 -3.95 -2.10
CA GLN A 254 19.51 -3.81 -0.67
C GLN A 254 18.16 -3.12 -0.45
N GLY A 255 17.83 -2.15 -1.33
CA GLY A 255 16.57 -1.42 -1.32
C GLY A 255 15.40 -2.15 -1.99
N TYR A 256 15.59 -3.36 -2.54
CA TYR A 256 14.52 -4.09 -3.21
C TYR A 256 13.41 -4.43 -2.22
N ARG A 257 12.18 -4.02 -2.50
CA ARG A 257 11.00 -4.37 -1.72
C ARG A 257 9.86 -4.66 -2.68
N GLU A 258 9.18 -5.77 -2.44
CA GLU A 258 7.97 -6.19 -3.13
C GLU A 258 6.99 -6.69 -2.08
N ALA A 259 5.78 -6.12 -2.07
CA ALA A 259 4.79 -6.37 -1.05
C ALA A 259 3.53 -7.01 -1.63
N TRP A 260 3.12 -8.10 -1.00
CA TRP A 260 1.88 -8.82 -1.26
C TRP A 260 1.06 -8.90 0.02
N TRP A 261 -0.25 -8.78 -0.13
CA TRP A 261 -1.21 -8.78 0.96
C TRP A 261 -2.11 -9.99 0.84
N PHE A 262 -2.18 -10.79 1.91
CA PHE A 262 -3.05 -11.95 2.02
C PHE A 262 -4.20 -11.59 2.95
N LEU A 263 -5.39 -11.42 2.38
CA LEU A 263 -6.59 -10.97 3.06
C LEU A 263 -7.51 -12.16 3.28
N VAL A 264 -7.69 -12.53 4.54
CA VAL A 264 -8.52 -13.67 4.93
C VAL A 264 -9.92 -13.18 5.31
N ARG A 265 -10.92 -13.84 4.74
CA ARG A 265 -12.35 -13.63 5.01
C ARG A 265 -13.02 -14.96 5.28
N TRP A 266 -14.08 -14.94 6.10
CA TRP A 266 -14.92 -16.10 6.38
C TRP A 266 -16.31 -15.88 5.79
N GLN A 267 -16.86 -16.90 5.18
CA GLN A 267 -18.25 -16.89 4.71
C GLN A 267 -18.94 -18.14 5.24
N PRO A 268 -19.96 -18.02 6.12
CA PRO A 268 -20.74 -19.17 6.54
C PRO A 268 -21.46 -19.76 5.32
N THR A 269 -21.49 -21.09 5.22
CA THR A 269 -22.16 -21.78 4.09
C THR A 269 -23.64 -22.06 4.38
N SER A 270 -24.04 -21.98 5.66
CA SER A 270 -25.43 -22.08 6.12
C SER A 270 -26.03 -20.70 6.37
N SER A 271 -27.36 -20.63 6.39
CA SER A 271 -28.15 -19.40 6.60
C SER A 271 -28.04 -18.76 7.99
N GLN A 272 -27.19 -19.27 8.88
CA GLN A 272 -26.85 -18.60 10.13
C GLN A 272 -25.74 -17.58 9.86
N VAL A 273 -26.15 -16.36 9.52
CA VAL A 273 -25.23 -15.25 9.31
C VAL A 273 -24.71 -14.79 10.68
N ASP A 274 -23.47 -15.14 10.98
CA ASP A 274 -22.75 -14.57 12.10
C ASP A 274 -22.39 -13.11 11.79
N ASN A 275 -23.31 -12.21 12.15
CA ASN A 275 -23.17 -10.77 11.95
C ASN A 275 -22.38 -10.09 13.08
N ALA A 276 -21.96 -10.82 14.12
CA ALA A 276 -21.19 -10.23 15.19
C ALA A 276 -19.85 -9.71 14.62
N LEU A 277 -19.62 -8.42 14.81
CA LEU A 277 -18.26 -7.89 14.74
C LEU A 277 -17.54 -8.55 15.92
N GLU A 278 -16.49 -9.34 15.62
CA GLU A 278 -15.53 -9.69 16.68
C GLU A 278 -15.03 -8.36 17.27
N ASP A 279 -14.93 -8.28 18.60
CA ASP A 279 -14.67 -7.06 19.36
C ASP A 279 -13.65 -6.15 18.67
N ILE A 280 -14.16 -5.22 17.85
CA ILE A 280 -13.32 -4.16 17.28
C ILE A 280 -12.89 -3.34 18.48
N PRO A 281 -11.59 -3.07 18.67
CA PRO A 281 -11.13 -2.18 19.71
C PRO A 281 -11.80 -0.80 19.53
N ARG A 282 -12.88 -0.56 20.27
CA ARG A 282 -13.78 0.61 20.09
C ARG A 282 -13.04 1.93 20.24
N LYS A 283 -11.95 1.95 21.02
CA LYS A 283 -11.09 3.11 21.27
C LYS A 283 -10.64 3.85 20.00
N PHE A 284 -10.51 3.17 18.86
CA PHE A 284 -10.16 3.84 17.60
C PHE A 284 -11.40 4.42 16.88
N MET A 285 -12.54 3.74 16.98
CA MET A 285 -13.81 4.13 16.36
C MET A 285 -14.44 5.34 17.05
N ASP A 286 -14.11 5.60 18.32
CA ASP A 286 -14.64 6.72 19.11
C ASP A 286 -14.32 8.10 18.50
N ASN A 287 -13.28 8.19 17.65
CA ASN A 287 -12.91 9.42 16.94
C ASN A 287 -13.51 9.54 15.54
N LEU A 288 -14.33 8.58 15.11
CA LEU A 288 -14.98 8.58 13.80
C LEU A 288 -16.43 9.07 13.91
N ASP A 289 -16.90 9.74 12.87
CA ASP A 289 -18.31 10.14 12.78
C ASP A 289 -19.23 8.91 12.86
N ALA A 290 -20.30 8.99 13.65
CA ALA A 290 -21.23 7.88 13.85
C ALA A 290 -21.82 7.35 12.53
N ALA A 291 -22.07 8.23 11.55
CA ALA A 291 -22.54 7.83 10.22
C ALA A 291 -21.51 6.99 9.46
N VAL A 292 -20.22 7.26 9.66
CA VAL A 292 -19.12 6.47 9.08
C VAL A 292 -19.10 5.11 9.75
N VAL A 293 -19.12 5.05 11.10
CA VAL A 293 -19.16 3.80 11.87
C VAL A 293 -20.32 2.91 11.43
N GLN A 294 -21.54 3.46 11.35
CA GLN A 294 -22.74 2.72 10.93
C GLN A 294 -22.58 2.10 9.53
N LYS A 295 -21.93 2.81 8.59
CA LYS A 295 -21.65 2.28 7.25
C LYS A 295 -20.77 1.03 7.31
N PHE A 296 -19.78 0.99 8.20
CA PHE A 296 -18.94 -0.19 8.39
C PHE A 296 -19.66 -1.33 9.11
N GLU A 297 -20.44 -1.02 10.14
CA GLU A 297 -21.23 -2.03 10.86
C GLU A 297 -22.25 -2.72 9.94
N SER A 298 -22.86 -1.96 9.02
CA SER A 298 -23.80 -2.48 8.02
C SER A 298 -23.16 -3.28 6.88
N THR A 299 -21.82 -3.36 6.81
CA THR A 299 -21.13 -4.13 5.78
C THR A 299 -21.37 -5.62 5.96
N SER A 300 -21.77 -6.29 4.87
CA SER A 300 -22.00 -7.74 4.84
C SER A 300 -20.82 -8.52 5.42
N ALA A 301 -21.12 -9.56 6.20
CA ALA A 301 -20.12 -10.43 6.82
C ALA A 301 -19.11 -11.00 5.81
N GLU A 302 -19.52 -11.24 4.57
CA GLU A 302 -18.68 -11.77 3.49
C GLU A 302 -17.60 -10.79 3.00
N LEU A 303 -17.81 -9.50 3.25
CA LEU A 303 -16.88 -8.42 2.93
C LEU A 303 -16.04 -8.01 4.14
N ARG A 304 -16.12 -8.76 5.24
CA ARG A 304 -15.33 -8.49 6.44
C ARG A 304 -13.96 -9.18 6.36
N VAL A 305 -12.89 -8.38 6.38
CA VAL A 305 -11.51 -8.88 6.50
C VAL A 305 -11.22 -9.19 7.96
N ARG A 306 -10.75 -10.40 8.19
CA ARG A 306 -10.51 -10.94 9.54
C ARG A 306 -9.04 -10.92 9.87
N THR A 307 -8.21 -11.13 8.87
CA THR A 307 -6.77 -11.00 8.97
C THR A 307 -6.21 -10.48 7.67
N ALA A 308 -5.24 -9.57 7.76
CA ALA A 308 -4.43 -9.14 6.62
C ALA A 308 -2.96 -9.41 6.95
N PHE A 309 -2.31 -10.24 6.15
CA PHE A 309 -0.91 -10.57 6.34
C PHE A 309 -0.05 -9.96 5.21
N PRO A 310 0.93 -9.09 5.54
CA PRO A 310 1.88 -8.59 4.56
C PRO A 310 3.05 -9.56 4.37
N MET A 311 3.23 -10.06 3.14
CA MET A 311 4.47 -10.69 2.71
C MET A 311 5.38 -9.65 2.08
N MET A 312 6.47 -9.32 2.77
CA MET A 312 7.50 -8.39 2.31
C MET A 312 8.70 -9.15 1.75
N VAL A 313 8.86 -9.15 0.44
CA VAL A 313 10.01 -9.76 -0.22
C VAL A 313 11.14 -8.74 -0.29
N GLN A 314 12.23 -9.04 0.40
CA GLN A 314 13.45 -8.22 0.39
C GLN A 314 14.55 -8.80 -0.50
N ASN A 315 14.59 -10.13 -0.62
CA ASN A 315 15.51 -10.81 -1.51
C ASN A 315 14.87 -11.00 -2.89
N ILE A 316 15.31 -10.23 -3.88
CA ILE A 316 14.81 -10.31 -5.25
C ILE A 316 14.89 -11.72 -5.84
N ALA A 317 15.91 -12.51 -5.45
CA ALA A 317 16.17 -13.84 -5.96
C ALA A 317 15.35 -14.95 -5.29
N GLN A 318 14.59 -14.66 -4.22
CA GLN A 318 13.77 -15.66 -3.53
C GLN A 318 12.65 -16.15 -4.46
N LYS A 319 12.77 -17.37 -5.00
CA LYS A 319 11.80 -17.88 -6.00
C LYS A 319 10.54 -18.45 -5.36
N SER A 320 10.68 -19.16 -4.25
CA SER A 320 9.58 -19.90 -3.63
C SER A 320 9.56 -19.70 -2.12
N GLY A 321 8.45 -20.09 -1.49
CA GLY A 321 8.30 -20.08 -0.04
C GLY A 321 6.89 -20.51 0.37
N ALA A 322 6.58 -20.30 1.63
CA ALA A 322 5.22 -20.46 2.14
C ALA A 322 4.84 -19.24 2.98
N VAL A 323 3.62 -18.76 2.78
CA VAL A 323 3.02 -17.74 3.62
C VAL A 323 2.20 -18.44 4.70
N LYS A 324 2.49 -18.10 5.95
CA LYS A 324 1.81 -18.64 7.13
C LYS A 324 0.98 -17.54 7.77
N VAL A 325 -0.34 -17.65 7.68
CA VAL A 325 -1.28 -16.66 8.25
C VAL A 325 -1.95 -17.26 9.46
N ARG A 326 -1.66 -16.74 10.65
CA ARG A 326 -2.38 -17.11 11.87
C ARG A 326 -3.79 -16.54 11.81
N ILE A 327 -4.76 -17.37 12.12
CA ILE A 327 -6.18 -17.06 12.16
C ILE A 327 -6.81 -17.63 13.42
N THR A 328 -7.94 -17.05 13.84
CA THR A 328 -8.81 -17.63 14.86
C THR A 328 -10.02 -18.21 14.16
N ALA A 329 -10.37 -19.46 14.46
CA ALA A 329 -11.57 -20.08 13.92
C ALA A 329 -12.83 -19.40 14.48
N PRO A 330 -13.92 -19.30 13.69
CA PRO A 330 -15.20 -18.78 14.18
C PRO A 330 -15.64 -19.47 15.47
N LYS A 331 -16.28 -18.72 16.37
CA LYS A 331 -16.80 -19.27 17.65
C LYS A 331 -17.99 -20.21 17.44
N ASN A 332 -18.73 -20.03 16.35
CA ASN A 332 -19.87 -20.87 16.03
C ASN A 332 -19.42 -22.09 15.21
N PRO A 333 -19.75 -23.32 15.62
CA PRO A 333 -19.49 -24.52 14.82
C PRO A 333 -20.28 -24.49 13.51
N GLY A 334 -19.71 -25.07 12.44
CA GLY A 334 -20.37 -25.10 11.13
C GLY A 334 -19.41 -25.27 9.96
N THR A 335 -19.94 -25.15 8.74
CA THR A 335 -19.14 -25.20 7.51
C THR A 335 -18.94 -23.79 6.97
N TYR A 336 -17.67 -23.42 6.76
CA TYR A 336 -17.27 -22.10 6.31
C TYR A 336 -16.48 -22.19 5.01
N LYS A 337 -16.70 -21.24 4.10
CA LYS A 337 -15.78 -20.92 3.03
C LYS A 337 -14.77 -19.90 3.56
N ILE A 338 -13.50 -20.29 3.60
CA ILE A 338 -12.39 -19.37 3.83
C ILE A 338 -11.96 -18.86 2.47
N VAL A 339 -11.94 -17.53 2.35
CA VAL A 339 -11.51 -16.83 1.16
C VAL A 339 -10.22 -16.09 1.47
N VAL A 340 -9.15 -16.42 0.75
CA VAL A 340 -7.87 -15.74 0.81
C VAL A 340 -7.69 -14.95 -0.49
N ALA A 341 -7.88 -13.63 -0.40
CA ALA A 341 -7.58 -12.73 -1.51
C ALA A 341 -6.11 -12.29 -1.42
N VAL A 342 -5.40 -12.40 -2.53
CA VAL A 342 -3.98 -12.01 -2.65
C VAL A 342 -3.89 -10.81 -3.55
N LYS A 343 -3.40 -9.70 -3.02
CA LYS A 343 -3.24 -8.42 -3.73
C LYS A 343 -1.79 -7.95 -3.69
N SER A 344 -1.33 -7.25 -4.73
CA SER A 344 0.00 -6.63 -4.72
C SER A 344 -0.12 -5.12 -4.53
N SER A 345 0.76 -4.55 -3.70
CA SER A 345 0.90 -3.09 -3.63
C SER A 345 1.95 -2.53 -4.59
N ASP A 346 2.59 -3.39 -5.39
CA ASP A 346 3.69 -3.03 -6.29
C ASP A 346 3.42 -3.41 -7.76
N PHE A 347 2.37 -4.18 -8.02
CA PHE A 347 2.02 -4.68 -9.36
C PHE A 347 0.51 -4.57 -9.64
N LEU A 348 0.14 -4.26 -10.89
CA LEU A 348 -1.27 -4.24 -11.33
C LEU A 348 -1.74 -5.58 -11.87
N GLY A 349 -3.03 -5.85 -11.68
CA GLY A 349 -3.74 -7.02 -12.21
C GLY A 349 -3.16 -8.34 -11.72
N ALA A 350 -2.47 -8.33 -10.58
CA ALA A 350 -1.85 -9.50 -9.97
C ALA A 350 -2.76 -10.20 -8.96
N ASP A 351 -3.98 -9.70 -8.82
CA ASP A 351 -4.94 -10.12 -7.83
C ASP A 351 -5.41 -11.55 -8.08
N GLN A 352 -5.47 -12.34 -7.01
CA GLN A 352 -5.91 -13.73 -7.04
C GLN A 352 -6.79 -14.00 -5.84
N GLU A 353 -7.63 -15.02 -5.93
CA GLU A 353 -8.45 -15.48 -4.83
C GLU A 353 -8.39 -17.01 -4.74
N GLN A 354 -8.17 -17.50 -3.52
CA GLN A 354 -8.23 -18.92 -3.19
C GLN A 354 -9.38 -19.14 -2.22
N VAL A 355 -10.17 -20.18 -2.48
CA VAL A 355 -11.33 -20.53 -1.65
C VAL A 355 -11.19 -21.97 -1.19
N ILE A 356 -11.32 -22.20 0.12
CA ILE A 356 -11.38 -23.53 0.70
C ILE A 356 -12.60 -23.65 1.59
N GLN A 357 -13.25 -24.82 1.57
CA GLN A 357 -14.30 -25.15 2.52
C GLN A 357 -13.71 -25.90 3.69
N ILE A 358 -14.06 -25.51 4.91
CA ILE A 358 -13.61 -26.18 6.13
C ILE A 358 -14.77 -26.34 7.11
N LYS A 359 -14.70 -27.41 7.91
CA LYS A 359 -15.61 -27.65 9.01
C LYS A 359 -14.99 -27.17 10.32
N VAL A 360 -15.76 -26.39 11.06
CA VAL A 360 -15.45 -25.92 12.42
C VAL A 360 -16.28 -26.76 13.39
N LYS A 361 -15.60 -27.45 14.30
CA LYS A 361 -16.18 -28.28 15.36
C LYS A 361 -16.34 -27.48 16.64
N GLU A 362 -17.24 -27.96 17.49
CA GLU A 362 -17.42 -27.43 18.84
C GLU A 362 -16.17 -27.61 19.69
N ALA A 363 -15.88 -26.64 20.55
CA ALA A 363 -14.78 -26.74 21.50
C ALA A 363 -15.17 -27.72 22.63
N PRO A 364 -14.28 -28.61 23.07
CA PRO A 364 -14.54 -29.48 24.21
C PRO A 364 -14.74 -28.63 25.49
N GLU A 365 -15.68 -29.01 26.36
CA GLU A 365 -16.09 -28.25 27.56
C GLU A 365 -14.91 -27.91 28.50
N GLU A 366 -13.84 -28.72 28.51
CA GLU A 366 -12.66 -28.51 29.37
C GLU A 366 -11.82 -27.28 28.98
N ASP A 367 -11.97 -26.73 27.77
CA ASP A 367 -11.17 -25.61 27.26
C ASP A 367 -11.76 -24.22 27.56
N VAL A 368 -13.02 -24.14 28.00
CA VAL A 368 -13.74 -22.86 28.23
C VAL A 368 -13.32 -22.21 29.56
N ALA A 369 -12.84 -23.00 30.52
CA ALA A 369 -12.53 -22.54 31.88
C ALA A 369 -11.22 -21.73 32.01
N VAL A 370 -10.35 -21.72 30.98
CA VAL A 370 -9.00 -21.13 31.09
C VAL A 370 -8.96 -19.65 30.71
N GLU A 371 -9.92 -19.12 29.96
CA GLU A 371 -9.91 -17.69 29.57
C GLU A 371 -10.53 -16.75 30.62
N GLU A 372 -11.40 -17.22 31.53
CA GLU A 372 -12.03 -16.33 32.54
C GLU A 372 -11.15 -16.05 33.77
N GLU A 373 -10.15 -16.88 34.10
CA GLU A 373 -9.35 -16.67 35.32
C GLU A 373 -8.25 -15.60 35.19
N ASP A 374 -7.83 -15.23 33.97
CA ASP A 374 -6.64 -14.37 33.77
C ASP A 374 -6.94 -12.85 33.79
N GLU A 375 -8.21 -12.43 33.72
CA GLU A 375 -8.60 -11.01 33.91
C GLU A 375 -8.75 -10.61 35.40
N SER A 376 -8.82 -11.56 36.32
CA SER A 376 -9.13 -11.28 37.73
C SER A 376 -7.92 -10.95 38.64
N LYS A 377 -6.68 -11.00 38.13
CA LYS A 377 -5.45 -10.88 38.96
C LYS A 377 -4.55 -9.66 38.68
N LYS A 378 -5.07 -8.60 38.07
CA LYS A 378 -4.32 -7.32 37.91
C LYS A 378 -5.01 -6.13 38.58
N GLU A 379 -5.27 -6.24 39.88
CA GLU A 379 -5.31 -5.06 40.75
C GLU A 379 -4.60 -5.38 42.07
N LYS A 380 -3.36 -4.88 42.20
CA LYS A 380 -2.76 -4.45 43.47
C LYS A 380 -1.56 -3.55 43.20
#